data_AF-F8NYF7-F1
#
_entry.id   AF-F8NYF7-F1
#
_cell.length_a   1.000
_cell.length_b   1.000
_cell.length_c   1.000
_cell.angle_alpha   90.00
_cell.angle_beta   90.00
_cell.angle_gamma   90.00
#
_symmetry.space_group_name_H-M   'P 1'
#
loop_
_entity.id
_entity.type
_entity.pdbx_description
1 polymer ?
#
loop_
_entity_poly.entity_id
_entity_poly.type
_entity_poly.pdbx_seq_one_letter_code
_entity_poly.pdbx_strand_id
1 'polypeptide(L)'
;MGSGTRIPIRFQGTKIRGGPKGVGGMGLFPGAIIAARGKNGGGGCFVVEELLTLPRLKPPPLPLGNADSSLSMCIACGPFTPDTDLEYQPFHQLIHTLKSTKPAIVLLIGPFIDSAHPYIRDGEVDRTPKEMFQTLILNLHDFLKISGTSNVLMVPSIRDIISDHNVFPQSELDEKLKNLENIDNPEKLEIFENPGNRKNHPRIHFLSNPCRFSLNGISFAVSSVDVLFHLRKNELFKRGAEVDPQSSSVLSANDPMSNLCRHILQQRSFYPIFPVPLDLTDEVNLDVSHSEGLKLVDGPDPVAPDVLIVPSRLKHFSKVVDDTVSINPSFLSKGTYATVSLDDSKTSGSFVERAIVDLNRLS
;
A
#
# COMPACT_ATOMS: atom_id res chain seq x y z
N MET A 1 -24.88 -13.78 3.77
CA MET A 1 -25.29 -12.54 4.46
C MET A 1 -26.70 -12.74 5.03
N GLY A 2 -26.86 -12.66 6.35
CA GLY A 2 -28.08 -13.06 7.06
C GLY A 2 -29.28 -12.14 6.81
N SER A 3 -30.47 -12.69 7.03
CA SER A 3 -31.81 -12.09 6.91
C SER A 3 -32.11 -10.95 7.91
N GLY A 4 -31.10 -10.16 8.30
CA GLY A 4 -31.26 -9.07 9.25
C GLY A 4 -31.94 -7.87 8.61
N THR A 5 -32.98 -7.34 9.24
CA THR A 5 -33.60 -6.07 8.85
C THR A 5 -32.57 -4.96 8.93
N ARG A 6 -32.40 -4.17 7.86
CA ARG A 6 -31.58 -2.96 7.88
C ARG A 6 -32.29 -1.90 8.72
N ILE A 7 -31.68 -1.51 9.84
CA ILE A 7 -32.23 -0.48 10.74
C ILE A 7 -31.40 0.80 10.57
N PRO A 8 -32.03 1.96 10.33
CA PRO A 8 -31.31 3.22 10.22
C PRO A 8 -30.69 3.62 11.56
N ILE A 9 -29.47 4.16 11.49
CA ILE A 9 -28.73 4.69 12.63
C ILE A 9 -28.98 6.20 12.72
N ARG A 10 -29.30 6.69 13.92
CA ARG A 10 -29.46 8.12 14.20
C ARG A 10 -28.49 8.57 15.28
N PHE A 11 -27.73 9.63 15.03
CA PHE A 11 -26.78 10.17 15.99
C PHE A 11 -27.39 11.35 16.75
N GLN A 12 -27.42 11.29 18.08
CA GLN A 12 -27.92 12.36 18.95
C GLN A 12 -27.02 12.53 20.17
N GLY A 13 -26.40 13.71 20.34
CA GLY A 13 -25.53 13.99 21.49
C GLY A 13 -24.38 13.00 21.67
N THR A 14 -23.83 12.49 20.56
CA THR A 14 -22.96 11.31 20.55
C THR A 14 -21.64 11.55 21.29
N LYS A 15 -21.30 10.63 22.19
CA LYS A 15 -20.00 10.53 22.85
C LYS A 15 -19.07 9.60 22.07
N ILE A 16 -17.76 9.87 22.08
CA ILE A 16 -16.74 9.01 21.48
C ILE A 16 -15.85 8.49 22.59
N ARG A 17 -15.90 7.17 22.86
CA ARG A 17 -15.13 6.54 23.93
C ARG A 17 -13.85 5.92 23.44
N GLY A 18 -12.77 6.11 24.20
CA GLY A 18 -11.49 5.40 24.02
C GLY A 18 -10.73 5.78 22.74
N GLY A 19 -11.12 6.87 22.08
CA GLY A 19 -10.44 7.38 20.90
C GLY A 19 -9.13 8.10 21.24
N PRO A 20 -8.28 8.38 20.24
CA PRO A 20 -7.13 9.25 20.44
C PRO A 20 -7.58 10.64 20.92
N LYS A 21 -6.86 11.21 21.89
CA LYS A 21 -7.16 12.52 22.44
C LYS A 21 -7.06 13.62 21.38
N GLY A 22 -8.09 14.45 21.26
CA GLY A 22 -8.09 15.63 20.38
C GLY A 22 -8.56 15.39 18.95
N VAL A 23 -9.10 14.20 18.63
CA VAL A 23 -9.74 13.94 17.32
C VAL A 23 -11.10 14.66 17.23
N GLY A 24 -11.84 14.73 18.34
CA GLY A 24 -13.14 15.41 18.45
C GLY A 24 -14.28 14.71 17.69
N GLY A 25 -14.08 13.47 17.26
CA GLY A 25 -15.05 12.72 16.47
C GLY A 25 -14.55 11.34 16.05
N MET A 26 -15.35 10.65 15.24
CA MET A 26 -15.02 9.37 14.63
C MET A 26 -15.48 9.34 13.16
N GLY A 27 -14.61 8.88 12.27
CA GLY A 27 -14.96 8.63 10.87
C GLY A 27 -15.80 7.37 10.74
N LEU A 28 -16.81 7.41 9.87
CA LEU A 28 -17.68 6.30 9.54
C LEU A 28 -17.74 6.16 8.02
N PHE A 29 -17.82 4.94 7.50
CA PHE A 29 -17.94 4.69 6.07
C PHE A 29 -18.66 3.36 5.82
N PRO A 30 -19.23 3.12 4.62
CA PRO A 30 -19.85 1.85 4.27
C PRO A 30 -18.87 0.67 4.43
N GLY A 31 -19.26 -0.34 5.21
CA GLY A 31 -18.41 -1.50 5.51
C GLY A 31 -17.70 -1.43 6.87
N ALA A 32 -17.59 -0.23 7.47
CA ALA A 32 -16.95 -0.07 8.78
C ALA A 32 -17.64 -0.91 9.85
N ILE A 33 -16.88 -1.78 10.50
CA ILE A 33 -17.28 -2.46 11.73
C ILE A 33 -17.18 -1.43 12.85
N ILE A 34 -18.29 -1.21 13.55
CA ILE A 34 -18.36 -0.24 14.67
C ILE A 34 -18.94 -0.90 15.92
N ALA A 35 -18.55 -0.37 17.07
CA ALA A 35 -19.20 -0.65 18.34
C ALA A 35 -19.98 0.60 18.78
N ALA A 36 -21.28 0.45 19.01
CA ALA A 36 -22.16 1.55 19.37
C ALA A 36 -23.07 1.17 20.54
N ARG A 37 -23.28 2.10 21.46
CA ARG A 37 -24.24 2.00 22.56
C ARG A 37 -25.37 3.00 22.33
N GLY A 38 -26.60 2.55 22.56
CA GLY A 38 -27.78 3.33 22.23
C GLY A 38 -29.07 2.63 22.58
N LYS A 39 -30.18 3.15 22.04
CA LYS A 39 -31.53 2.64 22.28
C LYS A 39 -32.23 2.34 20.97
N ASN A 40 -33.02 1.26 20.96
CA ASN A 40 -33.97 0.93 19.90
C ASN A 40 -35.35 0.69 20.53
N GLY A 41 -36.13 1.76 20.72
CA GLY A 41 -37.41 1.67 21.42
C GLY A 41 -38.57 1.12 20.58
N GLY A 42 -38.46 1.10 19.24
CA GLY A 42 -39.58 0.79 18.34
C GLY A 42 -39.22 0.00 17.08
N GLY A 43 -38.01 -0.57 16.99
CA GLY A 43 -37.54 -1.36 15.84
C GLY A 43 -37.16 -0.55 14.60
N GLY A 44 -37.72 0.64 14.41
CA GLY A 44 -37.54 1.47 13.22
C GLY A 44 -36.24 2.28 13.15
N CYS A 45 -35.51 2.48 14.25
CA CYS A 45 -34.19 3.11 14.24
C CYS A 45 -33.37 2.79 15.50
N PHE A 46 -32.04 2.80 15.38
CA PHE A 46 -31.13 2.74 16.52
C PHE A 46 -30.55 4.13 16.79
N VAL A 47 -30.87 4.70 17.95
CA VAL A 47 -30.37 6.02 18.38
C VAL A 47 -29.06 5.82 19.13
N VAL A 48 -27.95 6.29 18.55
CA VAL A 48 -26.60 6.16 19.08
C VAL A 48 -26.32 7.28 20.07
N GLU A 49 -26.12 6.89 21.32
CA GLU A 49 -25.71 7.77 22.42
C GLU A 49 -24.18 7.82 22.53
N GLU A 50 -23.50 6.72 22.20
CA GLU A 50 -22.05 6.59 22.36
C GLU A 50 -21.46 5.64 21.31
N LEU A 51 -20.33 6.06 20.72
CA LEU A 51 -19.51 5.26 19.81
C LEU A 51 -18.24 4.83 20.53
N LEU A 52 -17.91 3.55 20.45
CA LEU A 52 -16.70 2.98 21.04
C LEU A 52 -15.66 2.81 19.94
N THR A 53 -14.47 3.37 20.17
CA THR A 53 -13.34 3.19 19.27
C THR A 53 -12.86 1.75 19.32
N LEU A 54 -12.53 1.17 18.16
CA LEU A 54 -11.97 -0.18 18.12
C LEU A 54 -10.60 -0.23 18.82
N PRO A 55 -10.27 -1.34 19.51
CA PRO A 55 -8.98 -1.51 20.15
C PRO A 55 -7.83 -1.39 19.12
N ARG A 56 -6.77 -0.68 19.51
CA ARG A 56 -5.54 -0.59 18.74
C ARG A 56 -4.91 -1.98 18.58
N LEU A 57 -4.20 -2.18 17.48
CA LEU A 57 -3.32 -3.32 17.32
C LEU A 57 -2.20 -3.27 18.35
N LYS A 58 -1.65 -4.42 18.73
CA LYS A 58 -0.49 -4.42 19.61
C LYS A 58 0.72 -3.82 18.88
N PRO A 59 1.57 -3.05 19.58
CA PRO A 59 2.80 -2.56 18.99
C PRO A 59 3.67 -3.73 18.53
N PRO A 60 4.44 -3.56 17.44
CA PRO A 60 5.46 -4.53 17.06
C PRO A 60 6.44 -4.80 18.21
N PRO A 61 6.94 -6.03 18.37
CA PRO A 61 8.01 -6.30 19.32
C PRO A 61 9.23 -5.44 18.98
N LEU A 62 9.97 -5.01 20.00
CA LEU A 62 11.23 -4.29 19.78
C LEU A 62 12.16 -5.15 18.92
N PRO A 63 12.83 -4.58 17.91
CA PRO A 63 13.81 -5.31 17.12
C PRO A 63 14.84 -5.93 18.06
N LEU A 64 15.00 -7.25 18.04
CA LEU A 64 15.97 -7.95 18.88
C LEU A 64 17.37 -7.40 18.56
N GLY A 65 18.06 -6.90 19.59
CA GLY A 65 19.40 -6.32 19.46
C GLY A 65 20.40 -7.29 18.80
N ASN A 66 21.30 -6.71 18.00
CA ASN A 66 22.39 -7.31 17.21
C ASN A 66 22.10 -7.68 15.74
N ALA A 67 21.07 -7.13 15.10
CA ALA A 67 21.07 -7.08 13.63
C ALA A 67 21.81 -5.81 13.18
N ASP A 68 23.04 -5.97 12.68
CA ASP A 68 23.82 -4.99 11.91
C ASP A 68 23.12 -4.52 10.61
N SER A 69 21.81 -4.68 10.51
CA SER A 69 21.07 -4.43 9.29
C SER A 69 20.62 -2.98 9.22
N SER A 70 21.46 -2.14 8.65
CA SER A 70 21.02 -0.88 8.05
C SER A 70 19.94 -1.20 7.02
N LEU A 71 18.69 -0.87 7.33
CA LEU A 71 17.62 -0.89 6.34
C LEU A 71 17.88 0.27 5.38
N SER A 72 17.92 -0.01 4.09
CA SER A 72 17.92 1.00 3.03
C SER A 72 16.98 0.53 1.93
N MET A 73 15.81 1.16 1.85
CA MET A 73 14.74 0.79 0.94
C MET A 73 14.34 1.99 0.07
N CYS A 74 14.17 1.75 -1.23
CA CYS A 74 13.50 2.67 -2.15
C CYS A 74 12.10 2.11 -2.47
N ILE A 75 11.07 2.95 -2.41
CA ILE A 75 9.68 2.59 -2.66
C ILE A 75 9.15 3.47 -3.80
N ALA A 76 8.72 2.86 -4.89
CA ALA A 76 8.09 3.55 -6.02
C ALA A 76 6.81 2.84 -6.45
N CYS A 77 5.83 3.62 -6.93
CA CYS A 77 4.51 3.10 -7.24
C CYS A 77 4.06 3.58 -8.61
N GLY A 78 3.44 2.68 -9.36
CA GLY A 78 2.90 2.96 -10.68
C GLY A 78 1.70 3.91 -10.63
N PRO A 79 1.35 4.57 -11.74
CA PRO A 79 1.91 4.33 -13.08
C PRO A 79 3.38 4.79 -13.21
N PHE A 80 4.13 4.06 -14.03
CA PHE A 80 5.57 4.30 -14.25
C PHE A 80 5.87 5.15 -15.50
N THR A 81 4.82 5.53 -16.24
CA THR A 81 4.83 6.42 -17.41
C THR A 81 3.66 7.41 -17.26
N PRO A 82 3.77 8.65 -17.76
CA PRO A 82 2.64 9.58 -17.80
C PRO A 82 1.62 9.17 -18.86
N ASP A 83 0.37 9.65 -18.76
CA ASP A 83 -0.70 9.34 -19.72
C ASP A 83 -0.47 9.92 -21.14
N THR A 84 0.57 10.74 -21.31
CA THR A 84 0.91 11.42 -22.57
C THR A 84 1.70 10.56 -23.54
N ASP A 85 2.36 9.51 -23.05
CA ASP A 85 3.29 8.68 -23.83
C ASP A 85 3.56 7.31 -23.17
N LEU A 86 4.21 6.43 -23.92
CA LEU A 86 4.65 5.11 -23.44
C LEU A 86 6.19 5.00 -23.41
N GLU A 87 6.87 6.12 -23.12
CA GLU A 87 8.33 6.17 -23.09
C GLU A 87 8.93 5.79 -21.74
N TYR A 88 8.13 5.75 -20.66
CA TYR A 88 8.59 5.37 -19.31
C TYR A 88 9.75 6.23 -18.79
N GLN A 89 9.84 7.50 -19.20
CA GLN A 89 10.87 8.44 -18.73
C GLN A 89 11.01 8.49 -17.20
N PRO A 90 9.90 8.54 -16.39
CA PRO A 90 10.02 8.51 -14.94
C PRO A 90 10.68 7.23 -14.40
N PHE A 91 10.40 6.08 -15.02
CA PHE A 91 11.05 4.82 -14.66
C PHE A 91 12.54 4.82 -15.01
N HIS A 92 12.92 5.34 -16.18
CA HIS A 92 14.33 5.47 -16.54
C HIS A 92 15.11 6.36 -15.58
N GLN A 93 14.52 7.49 -15.17
CA GLN A 93 15.08 8.36 -14.13
C GLN A 93 15.21 7.64 -12.78
N LEU A 94 14.18 6.87 -12.37
CA LEU A 94 14.26 6.04 -11.17
C LEU A 94 15.42 5.04 -11.26
N ILE A 95 15.58 4.33 -12.38
CA ILE A 95 16.67 3.37 -12.58
C ILE A 95 18.04 4.05 -12.48
N HIS A 96 18.20 5.26 -13.00
CA HIS A 96 19.42 6.06 -12.83
C HIS A 96 19.68 6.36 -11.35
N THR A 97 18.67 6.83 -10.63
CA THR A 97 18.74 7.06 -9.18
C THR A 97 19.12 5.79 -8.43
N LEU A 98 18.51 4.64 -8.73
CA LEU A 98 18.81 3.35 -8.11
C LEU A 98 20.25 2.91 -8.36
N LYS A 99 20.77 3.09 -9.58
CA LYS A 99 22.18 2.79 -9.92
C LYS A 99 23.17 3.64 -9.10
N SER A 100 22.79 4.87 -8.77
CA SER A 100 23.59 5.78 -7.93
C SER A 100 23.48 5.46 -6.44
N THR A 101 22.27 5.26 -5.91
CA THR A 101 22.01 5.13 -4.47
C THR A 101 22.15 3.70 -3.95
N LYS A 102 21.97 2.70 -4.83
CA LYS A 102 22.13 1.26 -4.55
C LYS A 102 21.45 0.82 -3.24
N PRO A 103 20.15 1.10 -3.06
CA PRO A 103 19.43 0.70 -1.85
C PRO A 103 19.43 -0.82 -1.71
N ALA A 104 19.47 -1.34 -0.49
CA ALA A 104 19.43 -2.78 -0.25
C ALA A 104 18.15 -3.42 -0.78
N ILE A 105 17.03 -2.69 -0.72
CA ILE A 105 15.72 -3.16 -1.18
C ILE A 105 15.08 -2.10 -2.10
N VAL A 106 14.50 -2.55 -3.21
CA VAL A 106 13.66 -1.73 -4.08
C VAL A 106 12.26 -2.35 -4.09
N LEU A 107 11.28 -1.67 -3.54
CA LEU A 107 9.88 -2.08 -3.60
C LEU A 107 9.18 -1.29 -4.71
N LEU A 108 8.74 -2.01 -5.74
CA LEU A 108 7.96 -1.46 -6.83
C LEU A 108 6.51 -1.96 -6.73
N ILE A 109 5.56 -1.05 -6.73
CA ILE A 109 4.14 -1.36 -6.65
C ILE A 109 3.50 -0.98 -7.98
N GLY A 110 2.69 -1.87 -8.56
CA GLY A 110 2.01 -1.63 -9.83
C GLY A 110 1.04 -0.44 -9.81
N PRO A 111 0.42 -0.10 -10.96
CA PRO A 111 0.53 -0.84 -12.22
C PRO A 111 1.83 -0.55 -12.98
N PHE A 112 2.44 -1.60 -13.51
CA PHE A 112 3.61 -1.57 -14.40
C PHE A 112 3.21 -1.29 -15.84
N ILE A 113 2.27 -2.09 -16.37
CA ILE A 113 1.64 -1.85 -17.66
C ILE A 113 0.15 -1.62 -17.40
N ASP A 114 -0.22 -0.35 -17.37
CA ASP A 114 -1.50 0.09 -16.88
C ASP A 114 -2.59 -0.07 -17.94
N SER A 115 -3.53 -0.99 -17.69
CA SER A 115 -4.71 -1.24 -18.53
C SER A 115 -5.59 0.00 -18.74
N ALA A 116 -5.56 0.98 -17.84
CA ALA A 116 -6.33 2.21 -17.98
C ALA A 116 -5.54 3.35 -18.65
N HIS A 117 -4.27 3.14 -19.03
CA HIS A 117 -3.49 4.11 -19.78
C HIS A 117 -4.15 4.37 -21.15
N PRO A 118 -4.30 5.64 -21.60
CA PRO A 118 -5.06 5.96 -22.81
C PRO A 118 -4.64 5.15 -24.05
N TYR A 119 -3.34 5.14 -24.38
CA TYR A 119 -2.83 4.40 -25.53
C TYR A 119 -2.99 2.86 -25.41
N ILE A 120 -2.92 2.31 -24.19
CA ILE A 120 -3.09 0.86 -23.96
C ILE A 120 -4.56 0.49 -24.15
N ARG A 121 -5.47 1.27 -23.57
CA ARG A 121 -6.91 1.07 -23.67
C ARG A 121 -7.41 1.20 -25.10
N ASP A 122 -6.88 2.19 -25.83
CA ASP A 122 -7.32 2.52 -27.18
C ASP A 122 -6.60 1.66 -28.24
N GLY A 123 -5.63 0.83 -27.83
CA GLY A 123 -4.89 -0.08 -28.70
C GLY A 123 -3.85 0.61 -29.59
N GLU A 124 -3.51 1.86 -29.28
CA GLU A 124 -2.52 2.68 -29.98
C GLU A 124 -1.09 2.35 -29.49
N VAL A 125 -0.69 1.08 -29.66
CA VAL A 125 0.61 0.57 -29.21
C VAL A 125 1.36 -0.18 -30.30
N ASP A 126 2.66 0.09 -30.41
CA ASP A 126 3.56 -0.59 -31.35
C ASP A 126 4.20 -1.86 -30.76
N ARG A 127 4.01 -2.10 -29.46
CA ARG A 127 4.58 -3.23 -28.70
C ARG A 127 3.51 -3.87 -27.86
N THR A 128 3.60 -5.18 -27.68
CA THR A 128 2.72 -5.91 -26.77
C THR A 128 3.00 -5.51 -25.31
N PRO A 129 1.99 -5.56 -24.42
CA PRO A 129 2.20 -5.31 -22.99
C PRO A 129 3.30 -6.17 -22.37
N LYS A 130 3.45 -7.41 -22.84
CA LYS A 130 4.50 -8.33 -22.40
C LYS A 130 5.90 -7.82 -22.76
N GLU A 131 6.12 -7.37 -23.99
CA GLU A 131 7.40 -6.80 -24.43
C GLU A 131 7.75 -5.51 -23.66
N MET A 132 6.74 -4.67 -23.39
CA MET A 132 6.90 -3.47 -22.57
C MET A 132 7.34 -3.84 -21.16
N PHE A 133 6.69 -4.82 -20.53
CA PHE A 133 7.06 -5.28 -19.19
C PHE A 133 8.46 -5.92 -19.15
N GLN A 134 8.81 -6.73 -20.15
CA GLN A 134 10.15 -7.30 -20.28
C GLN A 134 11.22 -6.19 -20.38
N THR A 135 10.92 -5.06 -21.03
CA THR A 135 11.81 -3.89 -21.05
C THR A 135 12.04 -3.32 -19.65
N LEU A 136 11.01 -3.27 -18.79
CA LEU A 136 11.16 -2.85 -17.38
C LEU A 136 12.04 -3.84 -16.61
N ILE A 137 11.82 -5.15 -16.78
CA ILE A 137 12.63 -6.20 -16.15
C ILE A 137 14.11 -6.10 -16.59
N LEU A 138 14.37 -5.85 -17.87
CA LEU A 138 15.74 -5.66 -18.39
C LEU A 138 16.48 -4.51 -17.68
N ASN A 139 15.82 -3.37 -17.51
CA ASN A 139 16.38 -2.23 -16.79
C ASN A 139 16.71 -2.58 -15.33
N LEU A 140 15.87 -3.40 -14.68
CA LEU A 140 16.12 -3.90 -13.32
C LEU A 140 17.30 -4.88 -13.28
N HIS A 141 17.44 -5.77 -14.27
CA HIS A 141 18.62 -6.62 -14.40
C HIS A 141 19.90 -5.76 -14.51
N ASP A 142 19.88 -4.71 -15.32
CA ASP A 142 21.05 -3.85 -15.50
C ASP A 142 21.40 -3.06 -14.24
N PHE A 143 20.39 -2.60 -13.49
CA PHE A 143 20.60 -2.06 -12.15
C PHE A 143 21.23 -3.11 -11.21
N LEU A 144 20.71 -4.34 -11.20
CA LEU A 144 21.19 -5.41 -10.32
C LEU A 144 22.58 -5.93 -10.69
N LYS A 145 23.04 -5.78 -11.94
CA LYS A 145 24.45 -6.02 -12.30
C LYS A 145 25.37 -5.00 -11.64
N ILE A 146 24.94 -3.74 -11.53
CA ILE A 146 25.70 -2.64 -10.93
C ILE A 146 25.64 -2.69 -9.39
N SER A 147 24.49 -3.08 -8.83
CA SER A 147 24.30 -3.25 -7.40
C SER A 147 24.36 -4.72 -7.00
N GLY A 148 25.51 -5.15 -6.45
CA GLY A 148 25.75 -6.54 -6.09
C GLY A 148 24.88 -7.10 -4.95
N THR A 149 24.22 -6.24 -4.17
CA THR A 149 23.50 -6.63 -2.94
C THR A 149 22.01 -6.29 -2.95
N SER A 150 21.54 -5.46 -3.88
CA SER A 150 20.14 -5.06 -3.93
C SER A 150 19.21 -6.24 -4.26
N ASN A 151 18.01 -6.22 -3.68
CA ASN A 151 16.88 -7.06 -4.07
C ASN A 151 15.69 -6.19 -4.50
N VAL A 152 14.94 -6.65 -5.50
CA VAL A 152 13.74 -5.99 -6.00
C VAL A 152 12.53 -6.81 -5.60
N LEU A 153 11.56 -6.17 -4.96
CA LEU A 153 10.25 -6.72 -4.62
C LEU A 153 9.22 -6.03 -5.51
N MET A 154 8.35 -6.79 -6.17
CA MET A 154 7.31 -6.24 -7.05
C MET A 154 5.93 -6.71 -6.59
N VAL A 155 5.05 -5.77 -6.29
CA VAL A 155 3.65 -6.00 -5.91
C VAL A 155 2.77 -5.61 -7.09
N PRO A 156 1.89 -6.48 -7.61
CA PRO A 156 1.05 -6.16 -8.76
C PRO A 156 -0.08 -5.20 -8.41
N SER A 157 -0.72 -4.71 -9.45
CA SER A 157 -2.02 -4.05 -9.41
C SER A 157 -3.02 -4.84 -10.23
N ILE A 158 -4.31 -4.78 -9.88
CA ILE A 158 -5.37 -5.35 -10.73
C ILE A 158 -5.46 -4.62 -12.08
N ARG A 159 -4.84 -3.45 -12.18
CA ARG A 159 -4.68 -2.68 -13.43
C ARG A 159 -3.52 -3.15 -14.29
N ASP A 160 -2.69 -4.08 -13.83
CA ASP A 160 -1.63 -4.68 -14.65
C ASP A 160 -2.23 -5.57 -15.74
N ILE A 161 -2.25 -5.09 -16.99
CA ILE A 161 -2.78 -5.84 -18.13
C ILE A 161 -2.00 -7.13 -18.44
N ILE A 162 -0.79 -7.26 -17.88
CA ILE A 162 0.06 -8.45 -17.96
C ILE A 162 -0.32 -9.54 -16.97
N SER A 163 -1.20 -9.27 -16.00
CA SER A 163 -1.69 -10.26 -15.04
C SER A 163 -2.94 -10.96 -15.59
N ASP A 164 -2.99 -12.28 -15.45
CA ASP A 164 -4.17 -13.11 -15.71
C ASP A 164 -5.15 -13.14 -14.51
N HIS A 165 -4.76 -12.57 -13.38
CA HIS A 165 -5.55 -12.48 -12.16
C HIS A 165 -5.88 -11.01 -11.88
N ASN A 166 -7.01 -10.54 -12.39
CA ASN A 166 -7.44 -9.13 -12.34
C ASN A 166 -8.55 -8.85 -11.31
N VAL A 167 -8.56 -9.60 -10.20
CA VAL A 167 -9.44 -9.38 -9.05
C VAL A 167 -8.60 -9.11 -7.80
N PHE A 168 -9.20 -8.48 -6.79
CA PHE A 168 -8.59 -8.16 -5.51
C PHE A 168 -9.26 -8.97 -4.38
N PRO A 169 -8.51 -9.68 -3.52
CA PRO A 169 -7.06 -9.82 -3.48
C PRO A 169 -6.50 -10.60 -4.67
N GLN A 170 -5.27 -10.26 -5.05
CA GLN A 170 -4.57 -10.67 -6.27
C GLN A 170 -3.31 -11.48 -5.92
N SER A 171 -3.03 -12.53 -6.70
CA SER A 171 -1.82 -13.34 -6.58
C SER A 171 -0.59 -12.62 -7.11
N GLU A 172 0.59 -13.23 -6.95
CA GLU A 172 1.81 -12.81 -7.63
C GLU A 172 1.63 -12.81 -9.16
N LEU A 173 2.49 -12.05 -9.86
CA LEU A 173 2.66 -12.15 -11.31
C LEU A 173 3.27 -13.52 -11.69
N ASP A 174 2.99 -14.02 -12.90
CA ASP A 174 3.61 -15.26 -13.40
C ASP A 174 5.14 -15.10 -13.48
N GLU A 175 5.87 -16.01 -12.83
CA GLU A 175 7.34 -16.07 -12.85
C GLU A 175 7.92 -16.10 -14.28
N LYS A 176 7.17 -16.57 -15.28
CA LYS A 176 7.58 -16.54 -16.69
C LYS A 176 7.76 -15.12 -17.23
N LEU A 177 7.14 -14.11 -16.62
CA LEU A 177 7.30 -12.71 -17.01
C LEU A 177 8.71 -12.17 -16.70
N LYS A 178 9.48 -12.86 -15.86
CA LYS A 178 10.92 -12.58 -15.65
C LYS A 178 11.81 -13.21 -16.72
N ASN A 179 11.29 -14.11 -17.55
CA ASN A 179 12.08 -14.79 -18.57
C ASN A 179 12.27 -13.89 -19.80
N LEU A 180 13.54 -13.63 -20.12
CA LEU A 180 13.99 -12.78 -21.22
C LEU A 180 14.54 -13.60 -22.41
N GLU A 181 14.39 -14.93 -22.40
CA GLU A 181 14.87 -15.84 -23.45
C GLU A 181 14.09 -15.71 -24.76
N ASN A 182 12.79 -15.42 -24.70
CA ASN A 182 11.87 -15.32 -25.84
C ASN A 182 11.46 -13.86 -26.10
N ILE A 183 12.43 -12.98 -26.36
CA ILE A 183 12.13 -11.67 -26.93
C ILE A 183 12.19 -11.84 -28.45
N ASP A 184 11.06 -11.66 -29.12
CA ASP A 184 10.84 -11.97 -30.54
C ASP A 184 11.75 -11.17 -31.50
N ASN A 185 12.53 -10.21 -31.00
CA ASN A 185 13.49 -9.43 -31.78
C ASN A 185 14.87 -9.30 -31.07
N PRO A 186 15.77 -10.27 -31.26
CA PRO A 186 17.09 -10.27 -30.62
C PRO A 186 18.06 -9.19 -31.13
N GLU A 187 17.80 -8.55 -32.28
CA GLU A 187 18.65 -7.49 -32.84
C GLU A 187 18.56 -6.17 -32.05
N LYS A 188 17.45 -5.90 -31.35
CA LYS A 188 17.37 -4.81 -30.37
C LYS A 188 18.13 -5.11 -29.06
N LEU A 189 18.69 -6.31 -28.93
CA LEU A 189 19.42 -6.82 -27.76
C LEU A 189 20.90 -7.11 -28.06
N GLU A 190 21.51 -6.52 -29.09
CA GLU A 190 22.96 -6.64 -29.35
C GLU A 190 23.86 -6.06 -28.23
N ILE A 191 23.27 -5.38 -27.23
CA ILE A 191 23.98 -4.81 -26.07
C ILE A 191 24.24 -5.87 -24.97
N PHE A 192 23.71 -7.10 -25.10
CA PHE A 192 23.83 -8.11 -24.06
C PHE A 192 25.00 -9.06 -24.33
N GLU A 193 26.19 -8.70 -23.85
CA GLU A 193 27.45 -9.46 -23.99
C GLU A 193 27.46 -10.88 -23.38
N ASN A 194 26.35 -11.39 -22.83
CA ASN A 194 26.28 -12.75 -22.28
C ASN A 194 24.90 -13.43 -22.48
N PRO A 195 24.75 -14.29 -23.50
CA PRO A 195 23.49 -15.02 -23.76
C PRO A 195 23.07 -15.98 -22.63
N GLY A 196 23.98 -16.35 -21.72
CA GLY A 196 23.69 -17.25 -20.59
C GLY A 196 22.88 -16.64 -19.42
N ASN A 197 22.58 -15.32 -19.45
CA ASN A 197 22.02 -14.58 -18.31
C ASN A 197 20.57 -14.07 -18.56
N ARG A 198 19.80 -14.77 -19.39
CA ARG A 198 18.40 -14.43 -19.78
C ARG A 198 17.32 -15.10 -18.91
N LYS A 199 17.71 -15.87 -17.89
CA LYS A 199 16.82 -16.54 -16.95
C LYS A 199 16.35 -15.60 -15.83
N ASN A 200 15.27 -15.99 -15.15
CA ASN A 200 14.72 -15.27 -14.00
C ASN A 200 15.84 -14.85 -13.03
N HIS A 201 15.94 -13.55 -12.77
CA HIS A 201 16.95 -13.06 -11.85
C HIS A 201 16.58 -13.42 -10.41
N PRO A 202 17.46 -14.08 -9.64
CA PRO A 202 17.12 -14.62 -8.31
C PRO A 202 16.83 -13.54 -7.26
N ARG A 203 17.18 -12.28 -7.55
CA ARG A 203 16.95 -11.11 -6.67
C ARG A 203 15.76 -10.25 -7.10
N ILE A 204 14.94 -10.70 -8.05
CA ILE A 204 13.65 -10.08 -8.38
C ILE A 204 12.56 -11.02 -7.87
N HIS A 205 11.76 -10.54 -6.93
CA HIS A 205 10.71 -11.31 -6.27
C HIS A 205 9.36 -10.68 -6.58
N PHE A 206 8.41 -11.50 -7.03
CA PHE A 206 7.02 -11.10 -7.17
C PHE A 206 6.28 -11.45 -5.88
N LEU A 207 5.43 -10.53 -5.41
CA LEU A 207 4.62 -10.67 -4.21
C LEU A 207 3.13 -10.56 -4.58
N SER A 208 2.24 -11.04 -3.72
CA SER A 208 0.79 -10.87 -3.88
C SER A 208 0.36 -9.42 -3.64
N ASN A 209 -0.89 -9.10 -3.96
CA ASN A 209 -1.50 -7.81 -3.65
C ASN A 209 -2.89 -7.99 -2.99
N PRO A 210 -3.08 -7.63 -1.72
CA PRO A 210 -2.09 -7.04 -0.84
C PRO A 210 -1.10 -8.11 -0.35
N CYS A 211 -0.05 -7.69 0.35
CA CYS A 211 0.88 -8.60 1.00
C CYS A 211 1.41 -8.07 2.33
N ARG A 212 1.88 -9.00 3.16
CA ARG A 212 2.79 -8.71 4.27
C ARG A 212 4.09 -9.46 4.09
N PHE A 213 5.18 -8.82 4.46
CA PHE A 213 6.50 -9.44 4.48
C PHE A 213 7.33 -8.86 5.63
N SER A 214 8.44 -9.50 5.96
CA SER A 214 9.37 -9.02 6.99
C SER A 214 10.78 -8.97 6.45
N LEU A 215 11.50 -7.90 6.78
CA LEU A 215 12.91 -7.71 6.44
C LEU A 215 13.66 -7.42 7.73
N ASN A 216 14.57 -8.30 8.11
CA ASN A 216 15.37 -8.18 9.33
C ASN A 216 14.51 -7.92 10.60
N GLY A 217 13.34 -8.57 10.68
CA GLY A 217 12.41 -8.41 11.80
C GLY A 217 11.46 -7.22 11.69
N ILE A 218 11.62 -6.35 10.69
CA ILE A 218 10.73 -5.20 10.43
C ILE A 218 9.61 -5.67 9.52
N SER A 219 8.37 -5.55 9.98
CA SER A 219 7.19 -6.00 9.26
C SER A 219 6.57 -4.91 8.38
N PHE A 220 6.31 -5.26 7.13
CA PHE A 220 5.71 -4.40 6.12
C PHE A 220 4.33 -4.92 5.75
N ALA A 221 3.40 -3.99 5.51
CA ALA A 221 2.09 -4.26 4.93
C ALA A 221 1.92 -3.35 3.71
N VAL A 222 1.59 -3.94 2.56
CA VAL A 222 1.56 -3.25 1.27
C VAL A 222 0.31 -3.60 0.50
N SER A 223 -0.32 -2.60 -0.12
CA SER A 223 -1.41 -2.77 -1.08
C SER A 223 -1.21 -1.79 -2.23
N SER A 224 -1.54 -2.18 -3.47
CA SER A 224 -1.54 -1.28 -4.62
C SER A 224 -2.87 -0.56 -4.83
N VAL A 225 -3.92 -0.94 -4.09
CA VAL A 225 -5.24 -0.31 -4.17
C VAL A 225 -5.22 1.06 -3.46
N ASP A 226 -5.80 2.08 -4.10
CA ASP A 226 -5.93 3.44 -3.57
C ASP A 226 -7.03 3.55 -2.48
N VAL A 227 -6.93 2.70 -1.47
CA VAL A 227 -7.89 2.59 -0.36
C VAL A 227 -8.02 3.92 0.40
N LEU A 228 -6.96 4.72 0.46
CA LEU A 228 -6.99 6.02 1.11
C LEU A 228 -7.91 7.00 0.38
N PHE A 229 -7.83 7.09 -0.95
CA PHE A 229 -8.71 7.95 -1.72
C PHE A 229 -10.16 7.48 -1.63
N HIS A 230 -10.37 6.15 -1.68
CA HIS A 230 -11.71 5.56 -1.56
C HIS A 230 -12.34 5.84 -0.20
N LEU A 231 -11.58 5.67 0.89
CA LEU A 231 -12.03 6.00 2.24
C LEU A 231 -12.33 7.49 2.35
N ARG A 232 -11.46 8.35 1.81
CA ARG A 232 -11.64 9.81 1.87
C ARG A 232 -12.94 10.27 1.19
N LYS A 233 -13.33 9.61 0.10
CA LYS A 233 -14.56 9.92 -0.64
C LYS A 233 -15.83 9.46 0.09
N ASN A 234 -15.73 8.40 0.89
CA ASN A 234 -16.88 7.75 1.52
C ASN A 234 -16.99 7.99 3.03
N GLU A 235 -16.04 8.73 3.62
CA GLU A 235 -16.02 9.03 5.04
C GLU A 235 -17.06 10.09 5.42
N LEU A 236 -17.92 9.73 6.38
CA LEU A 236 -18.70 10.64 7.20
C LEU A 236 -18.00 10.85 8.54
N PHE A 237 -17.45 12.05 8.75
CA PHE A 237 -16.85 12.39 10.04
C PHE A 237 -17.90 12.83 11.06
N LYS A 238 -18.16 11.99 12.08
CA LYS A 238 -19.12 12.29 13.14
C LYS A 238 -18.42 12.92 14.35
N ARG A 239 -18.70 14.20 14.59
CA ARG A 239 -18.27 14.90 15.82
C ARG A 239 -18.98 14.36 17.05
N GLY A 240 -18.25 14.32 18.17
CA GLY A 240 -18.79 13.90 19.45
C GLY A 240 -17.90 14.31 20.62
N ALA A 241 -18.45 14.29 21.83
CA ALA A 241 -17.69 14.57 23.04
C ALA A 241 -16.78 13.39 23.39
N GLU A 242 -15.49 13.62 23.56
CA GLU A 242 -14.53 12.59 23.94
C GLU A 242 -14.77 12.12 25.38
N VAL A 243 -14.77 10.80 25.57
CA VAL A 243 -14.89 10.14 26.88
C VAL A 243 -13.74 9.15 27.00
N ASP A 244 -13.00 9.23 28.11
CA ASP A 244 -11.80 8.44 28.37
C ASP A 244 -10.83 8.40 27.17
N PRO A 245 -10.43 9.58 26.63
CA PRO A 245 -9.53 9.61 25.48
C PRO A 245 -8.19 8.98 25.85
N GLN A 246 -7.68 8.13 24.96
CA GLN A 246 -6.37 7.52 25.12
C GLN A 246 -5.30 8.54 24.75
N SER A 247 -4.20 8.56 25.51
CA SER A 247 -3.02 9.33 25.13
C SER A 247 -2.56 8.89 23.74
N SER A 248 -2.36 9.87 22.87
CA SER A 248 -1.66 9.68 21.60
C SER A 248 -0.29 10.33 21.75
N SER A 249 0.76 9.59 21.42
CA SER A 249 2.12 10.11 21.30
C SER A 249 2.29 11.11 20.15
N VAL A 250 1.27 11.25 19.29
CA VAL A 250 1.31 12.05 18.06
C VAL A 250 0.74 13.47 18.27
N LEU A 251 1.49 14.48 17.83
CA LEU A 251 1.22 15.91 17.99
C LEU A 251 -0.06 16.42 17.28
N SER A 252 -0.67 15.64 16.39
CA SER A 252 -1.87 16.04 15.64
C SER A 252 -2.82 14.87 15.43
N ALA A 253 -3.66 14.59 16.44
CA ALA A 253 -4.63 13.50 16.38
C ALA A 253 -5.71 13.72 15.30
N ASN A 254 -5.99 14.98 14.92
CA ASN A 254 -6.98 15.34 13.90
C ASN A 254 -6.37 15.56 12.50
N ASP A 255 -5.35 14.78 12.14
CA ASP A 255 -4.84 14.77 10.77
C ASP A 255 -5.70 13.85 9.88
N PRO A 256 -6.34 14.36 8.81
CA PRO A 256 -7.22 13.54 7.98
C PRO A 256 -6.51 12.33 7.36
N MET A 257 -5.24 12.45 6.96
CA MET A 257 -4.52 11.34 6.32
C MET A 257 -4.17 10.26 7.34
N SER A 258 -3.73 10.66 8.55
CA SER A 258 -3.56 9.73 9.67
C SER A 258 -4.85 8.98 10.00
N ASN A 259 -6.00 9.65 9.92
CA ASN A 259 -7.30 9.02 10.18
C ASN A 259 -7.67 7.98 9.12
N LEU A 260 -7.36 8.23 7.84
CA LEU A 260 -7.56 7.24 6.77
C LEU A 260 -6.71 5.98 7.02
N CYS A 261 -5.43 6.13 7.35
CA CYS A 261 -4.58 4.99 7.70
C CYS A 261 -5.07 4.27 8.97
N ARG A 262 -5.56 5.03 9.96
CA ARG A 262 -6.12 4.46 11.19
C ARG A 262 -7.34 3.60 10.92
N HIS A 263 -8.20 3.96 9.97
CA HIS A 263 -9.32 3.11 9.55
C HIS A 263 -8.83 1.74 9.07
N ILE A 264 -7.76 1.69 8.27
CA ILE A 264 -7.16 0.42 7.80
C ILE A 264 -6.66 -0.43 8.98
N LEU A 265 -5.92 0.18 9.91
CA LEU A 265 -5.39 -0.50 11.09
C LEU A 265 -6.50 -1.01 12.02
N GLN A 266 -7.51 -0.19 12.29
CA GLN A 266 -8.62 -0.52 13.19
C GLN A 266 -9.57 -1.57 12.61
N GLN A 267 -9.86 -1.47 11.32
CA GLN A 267 -10.69 -2.46 10.62
C GLN A 267 -9.92 -3.73 10.26
N ARG A 268 -8.60 -3.76 10.47
CA ARG A 268 -7.75 -4.94 10.30
C ARG A 268 -7.84 -5.53 8.90
N SER A 269 -8.05 -4.67 7.90
CA SER A 269 -8.24 -5.06 6.51
C SER A 269 -7.57 -4.06 5.58
N PHE A 270 -6.91 -4.57 4.54
CA PHE A 270 -6.35 -3.76 3.45
C PHE A 270 -7.44 -3.03 2.64
N TYR A 271 -8.69 -3.47 2.70
CA TYR A 271 -9.81 -2.80 2.05
C TYR A 271 -11.12 -2.97 2.85
N PRO A 272 -11.37 -2.08 3.82
CA PRO A 272 -12.52 -2.21 4.71
C PRO A 272 -13.84 -1.65 4.13
N ILE A 273 -13.81 -1.05 2.93
CA ILE A 273 -15.01 -0.47 2.31
C ILE A 273 -15.84 -1.59 1.70
N PHE A 274 -17.12 -1.66 2.09
CA PHE A 274 -18.03 -2.66 1.54
C PHE A 274 -19.48 -2.16 1.47
N PRO A 275 -20.19 -2.40 0.34
CA PRO A 275 -19.66 -2.89 -0.94
C PRO A 275 -18.67 -1.90 -1.56
N VAL A 276 -17.86 -2.35 -2.52
CA VAL A 276 -17.06 -1.44 -3.36
C VAL A 276 -18.01 -0.44 -4.02
N PRO A 277 -17.76 0.88 -3.94
CA PRO A 277 -18.58 1.87 -4.62
C PRO A 277 -18.63 1.62 -6.13
N LEU A 278 -19.81 1.79 -6.73
CA LEU A 278 -20.06 1.45 -8.14
C LEU A 278 -19.12 2.18 -9.12
N ASP A 279 -18.69 3.38 -8.78
CA ASP A 279 -17.78 4.19 -9.58
C ASP A 279 -16.29 3.82 -9.41
N LEU A 280 -15.99 2.85 -8.54
CA LEU A 280 -14.65 2.37 -8.25
C LEU A 280 -14.47 0.88 -8.60
N THR A 281 -15.45 0.24 -9.24
CA THR A 281 -15.38 -1.19 -9.57
C THR A 281 -14.23 -1.54 -10.51
N ASP A 282 -13.86 -0.61 -11.40
CA ASP A 282 -12.72 -0.77 -12.31
C ASP A 282 -11.37 -0.58 -11.58
N GLU A 283 -11.39 0.07 -10.41
CA GLU A 283 -10.20 0.25 -9.56
C GLU A 283 -10.09 -0.84 -8.48
N VAL A 284 -11.20 -1.50 -8.12
CA VAL A 284 -11.27 -2.56 -7.11
C VAL A 284 -12.29 -3.62 -7.54
N ASN A 285 -11.84 -4.56 -8.37
CA ASN A 285 -12.62 -5.73 -8.73
C ASN A 285 -12.57 -6.76 -7.58
N LEU A 286 -13.38 -6.54 -6.54
CA LEU A 286 -13.30 -7.29 -5.29
C LEU A 286 -13.89 -8.69 -5.38
N ASP A 287 -13.05 -9.71 -5.21
CA ASP A 287 -13.48 -11.10 -5.01
C ASP A 287 -13.78 -11.37 -3.54
N VAL A 288 -15.07 -11.30 -3.20
CA VAL A 288 -15.56 -11.55 -1.84
C VAL A 288 -15.36 -13.00 -1.41
N SER A 289 -15.24 -13.96 -2.33
CA SER A 289 -15.00 -15.37 -1.97
C SER A 289 -13.59 -15.60 -1.39
N HIS A 290 -12.66 -14.70 -1.67
CA HIS A 290 -11.28 -14.70 -1.15
C HIS A 290 -11.03 -13.57 -0.14
N SER A 291 -12.07 -13.07 0.55
CA SER A 291 -11.95 -11.94 1.49
C SER A 291 -10.94 -12.15 2.64
N GLU A 292 -10.57 -13.40 2.93
CA GLU A 292 -9.50 -13.73 3.87
C GLU A 292 -8.16 -13.10 3.47
N GLY A 293 -7.85 -13.00 2.17
CA GLY A 293 -6.66 -12.34 1.66
C GLY A 293 -6.63 -10.81 1.87
N LEU A 294 -7.73 -10.22 2.35
CA LEU A 294 -7.78 -8.80 2.71
C LEU A 294 -7.34 -8.53 4.14
N LYS A 295 -7.11 -9.56 4.96
CA LYS A 295 -6.73 -9.38 6.36
C LYS A 295 -5.38 -8.67 6.46
N LEU A 296 -5.33 -7.62 7.26
CA LEU A 296 -4.09 -6.92 7.59
C LEU A 296 -3.30 -7.66 8.67
N VAL A 297 -3.98 -8.39 9.53
CA VAL A 297 -3.39 -9.07 10.69
C VAL A 297 -4.06 -10.41 10.88
N ASP A 298 -3.26 -11.38 11.31
CA ASP A 298 -3.70 -12.75 11.56
C ASP A 298 -3.61 -13.09 13.04
N GLY A 299 -4.36 -14.13 13.44
CA GLY A 299 -4.28 -14.73 14.75
C GLY A 299 -5.06 -14.00 15.86
N PRO A 300 -5.10 -14.61 17.07
CA PRO A 300 -5.85 -14.10 18.21
C PRO A 300 -5.18 -12.87 18.85
N ASP A 301 -3.89 -12.66 18.58
CA ASP A 301 -3.09 -11.60 19.15
C ASP A 301 -2.46 -10.69 18.07
N PRO A 302 -3.27 -9.83 17.43
CA PRO A 302 -2.85 -9.16 16.20
C PRO A 302 -1.88 -8.01 16.48
N VAL A 303 -0.70 -8.12 15.87
CA VAL A 303 0.38 -7.13 15.92
C VAL A 303 0.32 -6.23 14.69
N ALA A 304 0.46 -4.92 14.91
CA ALA A 304 0.50 -3.92 13.86
C ALA A 304 1.70 -4.16 12.92
N PRO A 305 1.64 -3.77 11.64
CA PRO A 305 2.85 -3.67 10.83
C PRO A 305 3.72 -2.51 11.33
N ASP A 306 5.04 -2.63 11.22
CA ASP A 306 5.96 -1.51 11.47
C ASP A 306 5.79 -0.44 10.39
N VAL A 307 5.59 -0.86 9.14
CA VAL A 307 5.40 0.01 7.99
C VAL A 307 4.14 -0.37 7.22
N LEU A 308 3.25 0.59 6.99
CA LEU A 308 2.08 0.46 6.11
C LEU A 308 2.32 1.30 4.85
N ILE A 309 2.39 0.67 3.68
CA ILE A 309 2.60 1.33 2.40
C ILE A 309 1.30 1.26 1.59
N VAL A 310 0.70 2.42 1.37
CA VAL A 310 -0.62 2.57 0.75
C VAL A 310 -0.55 3.73 -0.25
N PRO A 311 -0.13 3.46 -1.49
CA PRO A 311 -0.05 4.47 -2.54
C PRO A 311 -1.42 5.07 -2.82
N SER A 312 -1.45 6.38 -3.07
CA SER A 312 -2.70 7.10 -3.29
C SER A 312 -2.49 8.31 -4.20
N ARG A 313 -3.54 8.65 -4.95
CA ARG A 313 -3.59 9.92 -5.70
C ARG A 313 -3.61 11.16 -4.80
N LEU A 314 -3.86 10.99 -3.49
CA LEU A 314 -3.71 12.03 -2.48
C LEU A 314 -2.25 12.51 -2.41
N LYS A 315 -2.01 13.69 -1.82
CA LYS A 315 -0.65 14.23 -1.64
C LYS A 315 0.21 13.22 -0.87
N HIS A 316 1.45 13.00 -1.33
CA HIS A 316 2.41 12.12 -0.66
C HIS A 316 2.59 12.52 0.81
N PHE A 317 2.76 11.53 1.69
CA PHE A 317 3.02 11.74 3.10
C PHE A 317 3.73 10.54 3.74
N SER A 318 4.40 10.81 4.86
CA SER A 318 4.81 9.82 5.85
C SER A 318 4.29 10.28 7.20
N LYS A 319 3.55 9.40 7.90
CA LYS A 319 2.90 9.72 9.17
C LYS A 319 2.96 8.52 10.10
N VAL A 320 3.29 8.78 11.36
CA VAL A 320 3.16 7.78 12.42
C VAL A 320 1.69 7.73 12.84
N VAL A 321 1.08 6.56 12.70
CA VAL A 321 -0.30 6.30 13.07
C VAL A 321 -0.31 5.16 14.06
N ASP A 322 -0.62 5.50 15.31
CA ASP A 322 -0.47 4.61 16.46
C ASP A 322 0.99 4.13 16.53
N ASP A 323 1.27 2.84 16.33
CA ASP A 323 2.63 2.26 16.38
C ASP A 323 3.20 1.90 14.98
N THR A 324 2.58 2.44 13.90
CA THR A 324 2.92 2.13 12.51
C THR A 324 3.37 3.37 11.75
N VAL A 325 4.45 3.28 10.97
CA VAL A 325 4.84 4.30 9.98
C VAL A 325 4.02 4.08 8.71
N SER A 326 3.06 4.96 8.43
CA SER A 326 2.23 4.92 7.23
C SER A 326 2.80 5.81 6.13
N ILE A 327 3.01 5.25 4.94
CA ILE A 327 3.66 5.90 3.81
C ILE A 327 2.73 5.88 2.59
N ASN A 328 2.41 7.07 2.08
CA ASN A 328 1.90 7.26 0.73
C ASN A 328 3.02 7.89 -0.12
N PRO A 329 3.71 7.13 -0.98
CA PRO A 329 4.75 7.66 -1.85
C PRO A 329 4.21 8.47 -3.03
N SER A 330 2.88 8.52 -3.25
CA SER A 330 2.27 8.96 -4.51
C SER A 330 2.77 8.10 -5.69
N PHE A 331 2.61 8.55 -6.93
CA PHE A 331 2.94 7.79 -8.14
C PHE A 331 4.19 8.32 -8.81
N LEU A 332 4.98 7.40 -9.40
CA LEU A 332 6.23 7.73 -10.06
C LEU A 332 6.01 8.57 -11.33
N SER A 333 4.89 8.38 -12.04
CA SER A 333 4.49 9.24 -13.16
C SER A 333 4.34 10.72 -12.77
N LYS A 334 4.13 11.03 -11.49
CA LYS A 334 4.14 12.40 -10.93
C LYS A 334 5.53 12.83 -10.43
N GLY A 335 6.55 12.03 -10.71
CA GLY A 335 7.93 12.27 -10.31
C GLY A 335 8.20 12.06 -8.83
N THR A 336 7.40 11.27 -8.09
CA THR A 336 7.56 11.09 -6.64
C THR A 336 7.87 9.64 -6.25
N TYR A 337 8.74 9.45 -5.27
CA TYR A 337 9.05 8.15 -4.65
C TYR A 337 9.42 8.35 -3.18
N ALA A 338 9.52 7.27 -2.40
CA ALA A 338 9.93 7.32 -1.01
C ALA A 338 11.21 6.53 -0.75
N THR A 339 12.00 6.94 0.24
CA THR A 339 13.09 6.14 0.79
C THR A 339 12.86 5.91 2.28
N VAL A 340 13.22 4.72 2.74
CA VAL A 340 13.14 4.34 4.16
C VAL A 340 14.50 3.83 4.60
N SER A 341 15.01 4.41 5.68
CA SER A 341 16.21 3.94 6.35
C SER A 341 16.04 3.95 7.87
N LEU A 342 17.01 3.38 8.58
CA LEU A 342 17.09 3.46 10.03
C LEU A 342 18.20 4.43 10.44
N ASP A 343 17.92 5.21 11.48
CA ASP A 343 18.90 6.04 12.16
C ASP A 343 19.86 5.15 12.96
N ASP A 344 21.07 4.95 12.42
CA ASP A 344 22.11 4.14 13.05
C ASP A 344 22.63 4.75 14.36
N SER A 345 22.38 6.04 14.63
CA SER A 345 22.74 6.66 15.92
C SER A 345 21.84 6.18 17.07
N LYS A 346 20.65 5.66 16.75
CA LYS A 346 19.70 5.10 17.70
C LYS A 346 19.84 3.59 17.73
N THR A 347 20.59 3.10 18.72
CA THR A 347 20.84 1.67 18.93
C THR A 347 19.71 0.93 19.63
N SER A 348 18.73 1.65 20.18
CA SER A 348 17.56 1.11 20.87
C SER A 348 16.32 1.95 20.58
N GLY A 349 15.15 1.35 20.79
CA GLY A 349 13.86 1.98 20.52
C GLY A 349 13.02 1.21 19.51
N SER A 350 11.76 1.60 19.42
CA SER A 350 10.81 1.10 18.43
C SER A 350 11.24 1.46 17.01
N PHE A 351 10.70 0.76 16.01
CA PHE A 351 10.94 1.10 14.61
C PHE A 351 10.57 2.56 14.32
N VAL A 352 9.44 3.02 14.83
CA VAL A 352 8.94 4.40 14.68
C VAL A 352 9.96 5.45 15.14
N GLU A 353 10.69 5.19 16.22
CA GLU A 353 11.68 6.13 16.75
C GLU A 353 12.97 6.19 15.91
N ARG A 354 13.27 5.11 15.18
CA ARG A 354 14.48 4.94 14.39
C ARG A 354 14.28 5.19 12.90
N ALA A 355 13.06 5.10 12.40
CA ALA A 355 12.77 5.21 10.98
C ALA A 355 12.98 6.64 10.46
N ILE A 356 13.75 6.77 9.39
CA ILE A 356 13.88 7.97 8.59
C ILE A 356 13.15 7.69 7.28
N VAL A 357 12.18 8.54 6.95
CA VAL A 357 11.40 8.42 5.72
C VAL A 357 11.46 9.73 4.95
N ASP A 358 12.04 9.68 3.75
CA ASP A 358 12.13 10.83 2.86
C ASP A 358 11.20 10.64 1.65
N LEU A 359 10.47 11.69 1.31
CA LEU A 359 9.62 11.74 0.12
C LEU A 359 10.35 12.58 -0.92
N ASN A 360 10.87 11.89 -1.94
CA ASN A 360 11.77 12.45 -2.92
C ASN A 360 11.05 12.76 -4.22
N ARG A 361 11.67 13.63 -5.02
CA ARG A 361 11.28 13.85 -6.42
C ARG A 361 12.35 13.32 -7.35
N LEU A 362 11.92 12.80 -8.50
CA LEU A 362 12.83 12.54 -9.61
C LEU A 362 13.44 13.88 -10.08
N SER A 363 14.73 13.83 -10.39
CA SER A 363 15.56 14.96 -10.81
C SER A 363 15.49 15.20 -12.30
#